data_AF-A0A0A1SMV4-F1
#
_entry.id   AF-A0A0A1SMV4-F1
#
_cell.length_a   1.000
_cell.length_b   1.000
_cell.length_c   1.000
_cell.angle_alpha   90.00
_cell.angle_beta   90.00
_cell.angle_gamma   90.00
#
_symmetry.space_group_name_H-M   'P 1'
#
loop_
_entity.id
_entity.type
_entity.pdbx_description
1 polymer ?
#
loop_
_entity_poly.entity_id
_entity_poly.type
_entity_poly.pdbx_seq_one_letter_code
_entity_poly.pdbx_strand_id
1 'polypeptide(L)'
;MSHCHDEHAGHGHSHDHDHEHDHSDDITPALQASLYEQINFDEIVTLNESHSNSGKAIVKKTWVERLTPEPEVASDADEQLLMTVPFTAQVKLHSILIRTSASPSAPKTLRVFTNQDNLDFAAAEESDPVQEFELSQTSDVQEIPVKRALFARVQRLDLFFVDNFSDGEEDVSRISYVGFKGEWTKLGKAPSNILYEAAPQPGDHKLKGTSVNQMGSGIGGRGPGA
;
A
#
# COMPACT_ATOMS: atom_id res chain seq x y z
N MET A 1 11.25 36.58 78.31
CA MET A 1 9.87 36.88 78.77
C MET A 1 9.40 38.06 77.93
N SER A 2 8.25 37.94 77.24
CA SER A 2 7.77 38.77 76.09
C SER A 2 8.02 38.05 74.75
N HIS A 3 7.10 37.86 73.81
CA HIS A 3 5.67 38.20 73.69
C HIS A 3 5.12 37.54 72.40
N CYS A 4 3.86 37.05 72.49
CA CYS A 4 2.82 36.75 71.48
C CYS A 4 3.17 36.18 70.10
N HIS A 5 2.52 35.06 69.78
CA HIS A 5 2.19 34.61 68.43
C HIS A 5 0.71 34.97 68.21
N ASP A 6 0.47 35.92 67.31
CA ASP A 6 -0.85 36.35 66.84
C ASP A 6 -0.98 35.95 65.35
N GLU A 7 -2.22 35.90 64.90
CA GLU A 7 -2.77 35.06 63.84
C GLU A 7 -2.59 35.70 62.44
N HIS A 8 -2.73 34.93 61.35
CA HIS A 8 -3.56 35.28 60.17
C HIS A 8 -3.36 34.34 58.96
N ALA A 9 -4.46 33.67 58.63
CA ALA A 9 -5.06 33.41 57.31
C ALA A 9 -4.19 33.31 56.04
N GLY A 10 -4.31 32.17 55.37
CA GLY A 10 -3.98 31.99 53.95
C GLY A 10 -4.70 30.77 53.37
N HIS A 11 -5.93 30.96 52.90
CA HIS A 11 -6.68 29.95 52.15
C HIS A 11 -5.99 29.64 50.81
N GLY A 12 -5.48 28.42 50.66
CA GLY A 12 -5.05 27.87 49.38
C GLY A 12 -5.90 26.66 49.03
N HIS A 13 -7.02 26.87 48.34
CA HIS A 13 -7.79 25.79 47.72
C HIS A 13 -7.05 25.37 46.44
N SER A 14 -6.19 24.35 46.53
CA SER A 14 -5.69 23.63 45.36
C SER A 14 -6.80 22.73 44.84
N HIS A 15 -7.48 23.16 43.78
CA HIS A 15 -8.32 22.31 42.97
C HIS A 15 -7.43 21.30 42.25
N ASP A 16 -7.38 20.09 42.81
CA ASP A 16 -6.90 18.88 42.16
C ASP A 16 -7.89 18.58 41.02
N HIS A 17 -7.59 19.10 39.83
CA HIS A 17 -8.28 18.69 38.62
C HIS A 17 -7.64 17.39 38.18
N ASP A 18 -8.25 16.30 38.64
CA ASP A 18 -8.14 14.96 38.07
C ASP A 18 -8.57 15.08 36.60
N HIS A 19 -7.61 15.35 35.72
CA HIS A 19 -7.79 15.25 34.29
C HIS A 19 -7.84 13.77 33.96
N GLU A 20 -9.04 13.20 33.98
CA GLU A 20 -9.34 12.01 33.19
C GLU A 20 -8.95 12.33 31.74
N HIS A 21 -7.77 11.86 31.35
CA HIS A 21 -7.32 11.87 29.98
C HIS A 21 -8.22 10.92 29.19
N ASP A 22 -9.22 11.49 28.52
CA ASP A 22 -9.98 10.79 27.48
C ASP A 22 -9.01 10.42 26.34
N HIS A 23 -8.60 9.15 26.31
CA HIS A 23 -7.72 8.58 25.29
C HIS A 23 -8.39 8.40 23.91
N SER A 24 -9.51 9.07 23.64
CA SER A 24 -10.19 8.97 22.33
C SER A 24 -9.33 9.53 21.17
N ASP A 25 -8.38 10.42 21.45
CA ASP A 25 -7.49 11.02 20.46
C ASP A 25 -6.32 10.11 20.02
N ASP A 26 -6.01 9.02 20.73
CA ASP A 26 -4.92 8.08 20.35
C ASP A 26 -5.32 7.13 19.21
N ILE A 27 -6.62 6.99 18.95
CA ILE A 27 -7.16 6.13 17.89
C ILE A 27 -7.02 6.81 16.51
N THR A 28 -7.04 8.13 16.49
CA THR A 28 -7.26 8.97 15.30
C THR A 28 -6.14 8.89 14.24
N PRO A 29 -4.83 8.90 14.58
CA PRO A 29 -3.78 8.93 13.56
C PRO A 29 -3.61 7.60 12.79
N ALA A 30 -3.76 6.46 13.46
CA ALA A 30 -3.54 5.15 12.84
C ALA A 30 -4.65 4.76 11.84
N LEU A 31 -5.89 5.18 12.12
CA LEU A 31 -7.03 4.94 11.24
C LEU A 31 -7.07 5.86 10.03
N GLN A 32 -6.57 7.10 10.12
CA GLN A 32 -6.64 8.09 9.05
C GLN A 32 -5.98 7.65 7.73
N ALA A 33 -4.96 6.80 7.80
CA ALA A 33 -4.27 6.26 6.63
C ALA A 33 -4.49 4.76 6.43
N SER A 34 -5.42 4.14 7.16
CA SER A 34 -5.70 2.70 7.04
C SER A 34 -6.28 2.38 5.66
N LEU A 35 -5.76 1.32 5.05
CA LEU A 35 -6.27 0.78 3.78
C LEU A 35 -7.24 -0.39 3.96
N TYR A 36 -7.68 -0.65 5.20
CA TYR A 36 -8.46 -1.84 5.56
C TYR A 36 -9.74 -2.00 4.71
N GLU A 37 -10.48 -0.92 4.47
CA GLU A 37 -11.72 -0.96 3.68
C GLU A 37 -11.48 -1.23 2.18
N GLN A 38 -10.24 -1.06 1.72
CA GLN A 38 -9.85 -1.17 0.33
C GLN A 38 -9.29 -2.56 0.04
N ILE A 39 -9.17 -3.44 1.03
CA ILE A 39 -8.73 -4.82 0.83
C ILE A 39 -9.90 -5.64 0.30
N ASN A 40 -9.67 -6.39 -0.79
CA ASN A 40 -10.60 -7.42 -1.23
C ASN A 40 -10.33 -8.71 -0.46
N PHE A 41 -10.92 -8.81 0.74
CA PHE A 41 -10.67 -9.96 1.62
C PHE A 41 -11.05 -11.31 1.00
N ASP A 42 -11.98 -11.34 0.05
CA ASP A 42 -12.46 -12.59 -0.54
C ASP A 42 -11.50 -13.21 -1.52
N GLU A 43 -10.60 -12.41 -2.09
CA GLU A 43 -9.56 -12.85 -3.03
C GLU A 43 -8.17 -12.93 -2.39
N ILE A 44 -8.06 -12.82 -1.06
CA ILE A 44 -6.80 -13.10 -0.36
C ILE A 44 -6.46 -14.58 -0.52
N VAL A 45 -5.25 -14.84 -1.00
CA VAL A 45 -4.68 -16.19 -1.12
C VAL A 45 -3.46 -16.27 -0.22
N THR A 46 -3.31 -17.38 0.50
CA THR A 46 -2.13 -17.66 1.31
C THR A 46 -1.67 -19.07 1.00
N LEU A 47 -0.42 -19.21 0.54
CA LEU A 47 0.21 -20.48 0.26
C LEU A 47 1.01 -20.94 1.48
N ASN A 48 1.08 -22.25 1.66
CA ASN A 48 1.73 -22.93 2.79
C ASN A 48 1.14 -22.57 4.17
N GLU A 49 -0.16 -22.25 4.27
CA GLU A 49 -0.82 -22.11 5.57
C GLU A 49 -1.33 -23.47 6.10
N SER A 50 -1.04 -23.77 7.36
CA SER A 50 -1.49 -25.00 8.05
C SER A 50 -3.01 -25.11 8.17
N HIS A 51 -3.69 -23.97 8.31
CA HIS A 51 -5.14 -23.89 8.38
C HIS A 51 -5.67 -22.99 7.26
N SER A 52 -6.61 -23.52 6.46
CA SER A 52 -7.17 -22.78 5.34
C SER A 52 -7.81 -21.46 5.77
N ASN A 53 -7.50 -20.39 5.05
CA ASN A 53 -7.93 -19.01 5.29
C ASN A 53 -7.39 -18.37 6.59
N SER A 54 -6.38 -18.95 7.24
CA SER A 54 -5.75 -18.34 8.42
C SER A 54 -5.03 -17.04 8.06
N GLY A 55 -4.34 -16.98 6.91
CA GLY A 55 -3.75 -15.75 6.38
C GLY A 55 -4.79 -14.66 6.12
N LYS A 56 -5.92 -15.04 5.51
CA LYS A 56 -7.09 -14.14 5.35
C LYS A 56 -7.65 -13.68 6.70
N ALA A 57 -7.68 -14.55 7.70
CA ALA A 57 -8.20 -14.24 9.03
C ALA A 57 -7.35 -13.19 9.77
N ILE A 58 -6.01 -13.27 9.67
CA ILE A 58 -5.13 -12.28 10.30
C ILE A 58 -5.17 -10.91 9.62
N VAL A 59 -5.44 -10.85 8.31
CA VAL A 59 -5.62 -9.59 7.56
C VAL A 59 -6.98 -8.96 7.86
N LYS A 60 -7.99 -9.78 8.18
CA LYS A 60 -9.33 -9.32 8.63
C LYS A 60 -9.36 -8.77 10.04
N LYS A 61 -8.30 -8.90 10.84
CA LYS A 61 -8.24 -8.24 12.14
C LYS A 61 -8.27 -6.73 11.93
N THR A 62 -9.15 -6.05 12.65
CA THR A 62 -9.16 -4.59 12.67
C THR A 62 -7.97 -4.05 13.47
N TRP A 63 -7.73 -2.73 13.38
CA TRP A 63 -6.72 -2.08 14.22
C TRP A 63 -6.97 -2.30 15.72
N VAL A 64 -8.22 -2.38 16.16
CA VAL A 64 -8.57 -2.65 17.57
C VAL A 64 -8.16 -4.08 17.97
N GLU A 65 -8.36 -5.04 17.07
CA GLU A 65 -8.06 -6.45 17.31
C GLU A 65 -6.59 -6.81 17.08
N ARG A 66 -5.74 -5.89 16.58
CA ARG A 66 -4.36 -6.20 16.19
C ARG A 66 -3.50 -6.89 17.26
N LEU A 67 -3.81 -6.66 18.54
CA LEU A 67 -3.09 -7.25 19.67
C LEU A 67 -3.67 -8.59 20.16
N THR A 68 -4.83 -8.99 19.65
CA THR A 68 -5.41 -10.30 19.95
C THR A 68 -4.48 -11.39 19.42
N PRO A 69 -4.14 -12.42 20.22
CA PRO A 69 -3.28 -13.51 19.77
C PRO A 69 -3.90 -14.26 18.59
N GLU A 70 -5.18 -14.63 18.71
CA GLU A 70 -5.90 -15.38 17.70
C GLU A 70 -6.85 -14.48 16.89
N PRO A 71 -7.11 -14.79 15.60
CA PRO A 71 -6.47 -15.84 14.81
C PRO A 71 -4.98 -15.56 14.53
N GLU A 72 -4.20 -16.61 14.27
CA GLU A 72 -2.84 -16.52 13.72
C GLU A 72 -2.73 -17.41 12.48
N VAL A 73 -1.77 -17.11 11.60
CA VAL A 73 -1.33 -18.03 10.55
C VAL A 73 -0.03 -18.68 10.97
N ALA A 74 0.05 -19.99 10.77
CA ALA A 74 1.24 -20.79 10.93
C ALA A 74 1.52 -21.52 9.62
N SER A 75 2.79 -21.60 9.21
CA SER A 75 3.15 -22.39 8.04
C SER A 75 2.99 -23.90 8.26
N ASP A 76 2.83 -24.67 7.18
CA ASP A 76 2.52 -26.11 7.25
C ASP A 76 3.74 -27.00 7.03
N ALA A 77 4.49 -26.78 5.94
CA ALA A 77 5.56 -27.68 5.51
C ALA A 77 6.98 -27.19 5.87
N ASP A 78 7.20 -25.89 5.81
CA ASP A 78 8.48 -25.20 6.03
C ASP A 78 8.22 -23.75 6.49
N GLU A 79 9.26 -22.97 6.77
CA GLU A 79 9.10 -21.62 7.30
C GLU A 79 8.57 -20.58 6.29
N GLN A 80 8.40 -20.96 5.03
CA GLN A 80 7.99 -20.03 3.97
C GLN A 80 6.49 -19.77 3.99
N LEU A 81 6.07 -18.51 3.83
CA LEU A 81 4.67 -18.13 3.63
C LEU A 81 4.57 -17.14 2.48
N LEU A 82 3.64 -17.37 1.56
CA LEU A 82 3.36 -16.43 0.48
C LEU A 82 1.91 -15.98 0.55
N MET A 83 1.69 -14.69 0.79
CA MET A 83 0.36 -14.10 0.92
C MET A 83 0.12 -13.06 -0.16
N THR A 84 -0.94 -13.25 -0.93
CA THR A 84 -1.39 -12.29 -1.94
C THR A 84 -2.60 -11.52 -1.41
N VAL A 85 -2.47 -10.19 -1.34
CA VAL A 85 -3.51 -9.26 -0.88
C VAL A 85 -3.95 -8.35 -2.03
N PRO A 86 -5.14 -8.56 -2.60
CA PRO A 86 -5.72 -7.67 -3.59
C PRO A 86 -6.43 -6.47 -2.96
N PHE A 87 -6.41 -5.34 -3.66
CA PHE A 87 -7.12 -4.11 -3.30
C PHE A 87 -8.24 -3.79 -4.30
N THR A 88 -9.34 -3.23 -3.81
CA THR A 88 -10.51 -2.79 -4.60
C THR A 88 -10.33 -1.40 -5.22
N ALA A 89 -9.21 -0.73 -4.93
CA ALA A 89 -8.85 0.60 -5.39
C ALA A 89 -7.38 0.65 -5.81
N GLN A 90 -6.97 1.73 -6.49
CA GLN A 90 -5.55 1.94 -6.73
C GLN A 90 -4.93 2.54 -5.47
N VAL A 91 -3.96 1.84 -4.89
CA VAL A 91 -3.32 2.19 -3.63
C VAL A 91 -1.92 2.77 -3.87
N LYS A 92 -1.58 3.80 -3.09
CA LYS A 92 -0.22 4.25 -2.87
C LYS A 92 0.19 3.85 -1.45
N LEU A 93 0.98 2.78 -1.34
CA LEU A 93 1.35 2.19 -0.07
C LEU A 93 2.38 3.08 0.64
N HIS A 94 2.19 3.30 1.93
CA HIS A 94 3.12 4.03 2.80
C HIS A 94 3.88 3.09 3.74
N SER A 95 3.16 2.14 4.36
CA SER A 95 3.76 1.16 5.25
C SER A 95 2.93 -0.12 5.36
N ILE A 96 3.63 -1.20 5.71
CA ILE A 96 3.05 -2.50 6.05
C ILE A 96 3.14 -2.65 7.56
N LEU A 97 2.03 -3.02 8.19
CA LEU A 97 1.94 -3.26 9.62
C LEU A 97 1.97 -4.75 9.85
N ILE A 98 2.94 -5.26 10.61
CA ILE A 98 3.08 -6.69 10.86
C ILE A 98 3.22 -6.92 12.36
N ARG A 99 2.50 -7.90 12.88
CA ARG A 99 2.73 -8.42 14.23
C ARG A 99 2.97 -9.91 14.17
N THR A 100 4.03 -10.32 14.84
CA THR A 100 4.45 -11.72 14.96
C THR A 100 4.52 -12.05 16.45
N SER A 101 5.60 -12.69 16.89
CA SER A 101 5.91 -12.98 18.29
C SER A 101 7.41 -12.72 18.54
N ALA A 102 7.83 -12.75 19.79
CA ALA A 102 9.25 -12.73 20.15
C ALA A 102 9.89 -14.14 20.13
N SER A 103 9.26 -15.11 19.47
CA SER A 103 9.75 -16.50 19.39
C SER A 103 10.64 -16.72 18.16
N PRO A 104 11.38 -17.84 18.10
CA PRO A 104 12.13 -18.22 16.90
C PRO A 104 11.25 -18.40 15.65
N SER A 105 9.98 -18.81 15.83
CA SER A 105 8.98 -18.89 14.74
C SER A 105 8.60 -17.55 14.11
N ALA A 106 9.12 -16.40 14.58
CA ALA A 106 8.83 -15.12 13.97
C ALA A 106 9.54 -15.01 12.60
N PRO A 107 8.84 -14.59 11.52
CA PRO A 107 9.50 -14.33 10.25
C PRO A 107 10.60 -13.27 10.36
N LYS A 108 11.68 -13.48 9.62
CA LYS A 108 12.87 -12.62 9.61
C LYS A 108 12.97 -11.83 8.32
N THR A 109 12.88 -12.46 7.17
CA THR A 109 12.98 -11.79 5.86
C THR A 109 11.62 -11.69 5.19
N LEU A 110 11.24 -10.47 4.82
CA LEU A 110 10.05 -10.18 4.02
C LEU A 110 10.44 -9.62 2.65
N ARG A 111 10.09 -10.33 1.60
CA ARG A 111 10.13 -9.88 0.21
C ARG A 111 8.75 -9.42 -0.24
N VAL A 112 8.70 -8.25 -0.87
CA VAL A 112 7.43 -7.64 -1.30
C VAL A 112 7.42 -7.46 -2.81
N PHE A 113 6.36 -7.94 -3.44
CA PHE A 113 6.09 -7.76 -4.87
C PHE A 113 4.76 -7.02 -5.06
N THR A 114 4.59 -6.41 -6.23
CA THR A 114 3.36 -5.68 -6.56
C THR A 114 2.84 -6.09 -7.92
N ASN A 115 1.53 -6.25 -8.01
CA ASN A 115 0.80 -6.48 -9.25
C ASN A 115 1.28 -7.72 -10.04
N GLN A 116 1.70 -8.77 -9.33
CA GLN A 116 2.04 -10.05 -9.95
C GLN A 116 0.78 -10.92 -10.11
N ASP A 117 0.62 -11.53 -11.28
CA ASP A 117 -0.47 -12.47 -11.51
C ASP A 117 -0.03 -13.86 -11.04
N ASN A 118 -0.65 -14.36 -9.97
CA ASN A 118 -0.45 -15.71 -9.44
C ASN A 118 1.01 -16.04 -9.10
N LEU A 119 1.66 -15.20 -8.29
CA LEU A 119 3.02 -15.45 -7.79
C LEU A 119 3.05 -16.74 -6.96
N ASP A 120 3.97 -17.65 -7.29
CA ASP A 120 4.27 -18.86 -6.53
C ASP A 120 5.68 -18.79 -5.92
N PHE A 121 6.06 -19.82 -5.14
CA PHE A 121 7.36 -19.85 -4.47
C PHE A 121 8.54 -19.83 -5.45
N ALA A 122 8.48 -20.62 -6.52
CA ALA A 122 9.56 -20.68 -7.51
C ALA A 122 9.78 -19.31 -8.17
N ALA A 123 8.69 -18.66 -8.61
CA ALA A 123 8.77 -17.34 -9.20
C ALA A 123 9.22 -16.27 -8.18
N ALA A 124 8.81 -16.36 -6.91
CA ALA A 124 9.20 -15.44 -5.85
C ALA A 124 10.68 -15.57 -5.45
N GLU A 125 11.26 -16.76 -5.58
CA GLU A 125 12.69 -17.01 -5.32
C GLU A 125 13.59 -16.52 -6.47
N GLU A 126 13.12 -16.69 -7.72
CA GLU A 126 13.88 -16.31 -8.92
C GLU A 126 13.77 -14.82 -9.29
N SER A 127 12.68 -14.16 -8.87
CA SER A 127 12.40 -12.76 -9.24
C SER A 127 12.96 -11.77 -8.21
N ASP A 128 13.44 -10.62 -8.71
CA ASP A 128 13.81 -9.51 -7.84
C ASP A 128 12.58 -8.90 -7.15
N PRO A 129 12.55 -8.82 -5.80
CA PRO A 129 11.46 -8.15 -5.10
C PRO A 129 11.49 -6.64 -5.35
N VAL A 130 10.32 -6.00 -5.30
CA VAL A 130 10.23 -4.54 -5.36
C VAL A 130 10.96 -3.92 -4.16
N GLN A 131 10.81 -4.56 -3.01
CA GLN A 131 11.58 -4.23 -1.81
C GLN A 131 11.69 -5.45 -0.90
N GLU A 132 12.86 -5.62 -0.28
CA GLU A 132 13.13 -6.62 0.75
C GLU A 132 13.34 -5.91 2.10
N PHE A 133 12.90 -6.55 3.18
CA PHE A 133 12.97 -6.06 4.55
C PHE A 133 13.46 -7.15 5.49
N GLU A 134 14.34 -6.77 6.41
CA GLU A 134 14.64 -7.55 7.60
C GLU A 134 13.71 -7.08 8.73
N LEU A 135 12.90 -8.00 9.24
CA LEU A 135 11.95 -7.78 10.32
C LEU A 135 12.65 -7.87 11.67
N SER A 136 12.01 -7.37 12.72
CA SER A 136 12.48 -7.53 14.10
C SER A 136 11.77 -8.71 14.78
N GLN A 137 12.49 -9.44 15.63
CA GLN A 137 11.92 -10.46 16.50
C GLN A 137 11.21 -9.80 17.70
N THR A 138 9.93 -9.45 17.54
CA THR A 138 9.15 -8.74 18.57
C THR A 138 7.68 -9.13 18.55
N SER A 139 7.02 -9.04 19.70
CA SER A 139 5.57 -9.17 19.84
C SER A 139 4.79 -7.87 19.55
N ASP A 140 5.49 -6.75 19.37
CA ASP A 140 4.90 -5.45 19.04
C ASP A 140 4.49 -5.38 17.56
N VAL A 141 3.58 -4.47 17.25
CA VAL A 141 3.21 -4.18 15.86
C VAL A 141 4.34 -3.35 15.24
N GLN A 142 4.99 -3.92 14.23
CA GLN A 142 6.04 -3.29 13.45
C GLN A 142 5.40 -2.50 12.31
N GLU A 143 5.74 -1.22 12.20
CA GLU A 143 5.40 -0.41 11.03
C GLU A 143 6.61 -0.35 10.09
N ILE A 144 6.51 -1.04 8.96
CA ILE A 144 7.57 -1.20 7.97
C ILE A 144 7.32 -0.19 6.84
N PRO A 145 8.06 0.94 6.80
CA PRO A 145 7.87 1.94 5.77
C PRO A 145 8.41 1.46 4.42
N VAL A 146 7.62 1.65 3.36
CA VAL A 146 8.04 1.32 2.00
C VAL A 146 8.59 2.55 1.27
N LYS A 147 9.39 2.34 0.23
CA LYS A 147 9.77 3.41 -0.70
C LYS A 147 8.56 3.80 -1.55
N ARG A 148 7.76 4.76 -1.08
CA ARG A 148 6.47 5.17 -1.69
C ARG A 148 6.49 5.35 -3.22
N ALA A 149 7.62 5.77 -3.80
CA ALA A 149 7.78 5.89 -5.25
C ALA A 149 7.63 4.56 -6.00
N LEU A 150 8.08 3.45 -5.40
CA LEU A 150 7.96 2.10 -5.96
C LEU A 150 6.56 1.52 -5.77
N PHE A 151 5.82 2.02 -4.78
CA PHE A 151 4.48 1.52 -4.40
C PHE A 151 3.37 2.56 -4.65
N ALA A 152 3.51 3.39 -5.68
CA ALA A 152 2.54 4.45 -5.97
C ALA A 152 1.24 3.97 -6.64
N ARG A 153 1.25 2.77 -7.24
CA ARG A 153 0.14 2.19 -8.01
C ARG A 153 0.01 0.69 -7.76
N VAL A 154 -0.40 0.34 -6.55
CA VAL A 154 -0.60 -1.05 -6.11
C VAL A 154 -2.08 -1.40 -6.24
N GLN A 155 -2.37 -2.51 -6.90
CA GLN A 155 -3.68 -3.17 -6.93
C GLN A 155 -3.63 -4.56 -6.28
N ARG A 156 -2.46 -5.18 -6.28
CA ARG A 156 -2.19 -6.46 -5.62
C ARG A 156 -0.80 -6.38 -4.99
N LEU A 157 -0.70 -6.89 -3.77
CA LEU A 157 0.55 -6.93 -3.01
C LEU A 157 0.83 -8.38 -2.63
N ASP A 158 2.01 -8.86 -2.93
CA ASP A 158 2.45 -10.20 -2.55
C ASP A 158 3.52 -10.07 -1.46
N LEU A 159 3.27 -10.71 -0.33
CA LEU A 159 4.15 -10.76 0.84
C LEU A 159 4.74 -12.15 0.92
N PHE A 160 6.04 -12.27 0.64
CA PHE A 160 6.77 -13.51 0.74
C PHE A 160 7.68 -13.48 1.97
N PHE A 161 7.30 -14.24 2.99
CA PHE A 161 8.09 -14.47 4.19
C PHE A 161 9.01 -15.66 3.90
N VAL A 162 10.32 -15.40 3.85
CA VAL A 162 11.32 -16.35 3.30
C VAL A 162 11.86 -17.28 4.38
N ASP A 163 12.14 -16.72 5.55
CA ASP A 163 12.76 -17.42 6.67
C ASP A 163 12.24 -16.88 8.02
N ASN A 164 12.66 -17.52 9.11
CA ASN A 164 12.33 -17.12 10.48
C ASN A 164 13.58 -16.95 11.35
N PHE A 165 13.38 -16.57 12.61
CA PHE A 165 14.45 -16.34 13.58
C PHE A 165 14.98 -17.62 14.26
N SER A 166 14.59 -18.81 13.80
CA SER A 166 15.07 -20.08 14.36
C SER A 166 16.41 -20.54 13.81
N ASP A 167 16.94 -19.89 12.77
CA ASP A 167 18.14 -20.32 12.06
C ASP A 167 18.06 -21.80 11.59
N GLY A 168 16.85 -22.26 11.25
CA GLY A 168 16.58 -23.62 10.76
C GLY A 168 16.29 -24.67 11.84
N GLU A 169 16.11 -24.26 13.10
CA GLU A 169 15.68 -25.17 14.18
C GLU A 169 14.16 -25.36 14.24
N GLU A 170 13.39 -24.37 13.77
CA GLU A 170 11.92 -24.44 13.67
C GLU A 170 11.48 -24.21 12.23
N ASP A 171 10.80 -25.19 11.65
CA ASP A 171 10.26 -25.13 10.29
C ASP A 171 8.93 -24.37 10.21
N VAL A 172 8.50 -23.66 11.28
CA VAL A 172 7.19 -23.02 11.34
C VAL A 172 7.32 -21.52 11.54
N SER A 173 6.78 -20.75 10.60
CA SER A 173 6.61 -19.30 10.72
C SER A 173 5.23 -18.94 11.25
N ARG A 174 5.14 -18.02 12.22
CA ARG A 174 3.88 -17.57 12.82
C ARG A 174 3.68 -16.06 12.72
N ILE A 175 2.50 -15.65 12.26
CA ILE A 175 2.11 -14.24 12.09
C ILE A 175 0.71 -14.05 12.66
N SER A 176 0.52 -13.01 13.47
CA SER A 176 -0.75 -12.74 14.16
C SER A 176 -1.54 -11.57 13.58
N TYR A 177 -0.89 -10.66 12.85
CA TYR A 177 -1.58 -9.50 12.24
C TYR A 177 -0.81 -8.98 11.03
N VAL A 178 -1.55 -8.64 9.98
CA VAL A 178 -1.06 -7.89 8.82
C VAL A 178 -2.05 -6.79 8.49
N GLY A 179 -1.56 -5.56 8.35
CA GLY A 179 -2.34 -4.40 7.94
C GLY A 179 -1.54 -3.46 7.04
N PHE A 180 -2.22 -2.47 6.45
CA PHE A 180 -1.59 -1.58 5.48
C PHE A 180 -2.01 -0.14 5.71
N LYS A 181 -1.04 0.78 5.58
CA LYS A 181 -1.31 2.23 5.57
C LYS A 181 -0.92 2.84 4.23
N GLY A 182 -1.69 3.82 3.78
CA GLY A 182 -1.43 4.51 2.53
C GLY A 182 -2.52 5.49 2.12
N GLU A 183 -2.45 5.89 0.86
CA GLU A 183 -3.48 6.66 0.18
C GLU A 183 -4.15 5.75 -0.86
N TRP A 184 -5.41 5.99 -1.18
CA TRP A 184 -6.08 5.27 -2.26
C TRP A 184 -6.84 6.23 -3.16
N THR A 185 -7.02 5.82 -4.41
CA THR A 185 -7.83 6.53 -5.39
C THR A 185 -8.79 5.54 -6.02
N LYS A 186 -10.06 5.94 -6.15
CA LYS A 186 -11.07 5.11 -6.78
C LYS A 186 -10.65 4.77 -8.20
N LEU A 187 -10.67 3.49 -8.55
CA LEU A 187 -10.47 3.06 -9.93
C LEU A 187 -11.59 3.67 -10.78
N GLY A 188 -11.23 4.64 -11.63
CA GLY A 188 -12.15 5.19 -12.61
C GLY A 188 -12.58 4.08 -13.56
N LYS A 189 -13.88 3.94 -13.83
CA LYS A 189 -14.32 3.12 -14.97
C LYS A 189 -13.67 3.72 -16.21
N ALA A 190 -12.82 2.96 -16.89
CA ALA A 190 -12.38 3.36 -18.23
C ALA A 190 -13.66 3.63 -19.06
N PRO A 191 -13.79 4.79 -19.73
CA PRO A 191 -14.93 5.01 -20.60
C PRO A 191 -14.92 3.91 -21.67
N SER A 192 -15.94 3.06 -21.67
CA SER A 192 -16.07 1.93 -22.61
C SER A 192 -16.31 2.38 -24.06
N ASN A 193 -16.46 3.69 -24.29
CA ASN A 193 -16.52 4.31 -25.60
C ASN A 193 -15.42 5.39 -25.70
N ILE A 194 -14.21 4.99 -26.10
CA ILE A 194 -13.34 5.93 -26.82
C ILE A 194 -13.73 5.81 -28.29
N LEU A 195 -14.82 6.48 -28.67
CA LEU A 195 -15.21 6.61 -30.06
C LEU A 195 -14.22 7.61 -30.72
N TYR A 196 -13.17 7.09 -31.37
CA TYR A 196 -12.29 7.89 -32.22
C TYR A 196 -13.02 8.19 -33.55
N GLU A 197 -14.06 9.01 -33.51
CA GLU A 197 -14.67 9.56 -34.73
C GLU A 197 -13.87 10.77 -35.23
N ALA A 198 -12.67 10.50 -35.76
CA ALA A 198 -11.98 11.47 -36.59
C ALA A 198 -11.05 10.75 -37.57
N ALA A 199 -11.63 10.00 -38.50
CA ALA A 199 -11.02 9.85 -39.81
C ALA A 199 -11.48 11.05 -40.66
N PRO A 200 -10.61 12.00 -41.03
CA PRO A 200 -10.97 13.02 -42.01
C PRO A 200 -11.36 12.30 -43.31
N GLN A 201 -12.62 12.39 -43.70
CA GLN A 201 -13.07 11.95 -45.02
C GLN A 201 -12.50 12.92 -46.06
N PRO A 202 -11.59 12.52 -46.97
CA PRO A 202 -10.94 13.43 -47.93
C PRO A 202 -11.86 13.97 -49.04
N GLY A 203 -13.18 13.75 -48.93
CA GLY A 203 -14.14 13.91 -50.02
C GLY A 203 -14.95 15.22 -50.03
N ASP A 204 -14.90 16.07 -49.00
CA ASP A 204 -15.89 17.17 -48.88
C ASP A 204 -15.39 18.57 -49.26
N HIS A 205 -14.23 18.69 -49.90
CA HIS A 205 -13.82 19.97 -50.49
C HIS A 205 -14.17 20.00 -51.98
N LYS A 206 -15.45 20.24 -52.31
CA LYS A 206 -15.87 20.63 -53.66
C LYS A 206 -15.49 22.10 -53.90
N LEU A 207 -14.28 22.33 -54.42
CA LEU A 207 -13.92 23.62 -55.00
C LEU A 207 -14.78 23.84 -56.27
N LYS A 208 -15.74 24.76 -56.17
CA LYS A 208 -16.71 25.06 -57.22
C LYS A 208 -16.39 26.44 -57.83
N GLY A 209 -15.67 26.44 -58.97
CA GLY A 209 -15.43 27.59 -59.87
C GLY A 209 -14.43 28.61 -59.30
N THR A 210 -13.57 29.32 -60.03
CA THR A 210 -13.39 29.77 -61.42
C THR A 210 -11.95 30.37 -61.40
N SER A 211 -11.05 30.31 -62.37
CA SER A 211 -11.09 30.34 -63.83
C SER A 211 -9.71 29.91 -64.33
N VAL A 212 -9.72 29.18 -65.43
CA VAL A 212 -8.56 28.86 -66.28
C VAL A 212 -7.79 30.14 -66.62
N ASN A 213 -6.50 30.20 -66.33
CA ASN A 213 -5.58 30.95 -67.16
C ASN A 213 -4.46 30.03 -67.64
N GLN A 214 -4.48 29.87 -68.94
CA GLN A 214 -3.77 28.92 -69.76
C GLN A 214 -2.32 29.38 -69.97
N MET A 215 -1.38 28.49 -69.65
CA MET A 215 -0.13 28.17 -70.35
C MET A 215 0.68 29.28 -71.08
N GLY A 216 1.98 29.29 -70.84
CA GLY A 216 2.94 29.84 -71.80
C GLY A 216 4.37 29.97 -71.30
N SER A 217 5.14 28.87 -71.33
CA SER A 217 6.60 28.88 -71.24
C SER A 217 7.20 29.61 -72.45
N GLY A 218 8.13 30.55 -72.22
CA GLY A 218 8.73 31.39 -73.26
C GLY A 218 10.10 31.98 -72.89
N ILE A 219 11.10 31.12 -72.85
CA ILE A 219 12.53 31.33 -73.11
C ILE A 219 12.90 32.49 -74.07
N GLY A 220 13.91 33.29 -73.67
CA GLY A 220 14.71 34.21 -74.51
C GLY A 220 14.47 35.70 -74.20
N GLY A 221 15.43 36.62 -74.10
CA GLY A 221 16.88 36.62 -74.24
C GLY A 221 17.40 38.06 -74.06
N ARG A 222 18.61 38.20 -73.52
CA ARG A 222 19.69 39.16 -73.86
C ARG A 222 19.33 40.59 -74.36
N GLY A 223 19.78 41.61 -73.63
CA GLY A 223 20.22 42.89 -74.22
C GLY A 223 20.01 44.16 -73.38
N PRO A 224 21.06 44.97 -73.11
CA PRO A 224 20.97 46.24 -72.38
C PRO A 224 20.80 47.43 -73.34
N GLY A 225 20.26 48.56 -72.87
CA GLY A 225 20.23 49.78 -73.67
C GLY A 225 19.64 51.00 -72.96
N ALA A 226 20.53 51.95 -72.68
CA ALA A 226 20.36 53.39 -72.42
C ALA A 226 19.51 53.83 -71.22
#